data_AF-L9ZZC1-F1
#
_entry.id   AF-L9ZZC1-F1
#
_cell.length_a   1.000
_cell.length_b   1.000
_cell.length_c   1.000
_cell.angle_alpha   90.00
_cell.angle_beta   90.00
_cell.angle_gamma   90.00
#
_symmetry.space_group_name_H-M   'P 1'
#
loop_
_entity.id
_entity.type
_entity.pdbx_description
1 polymer ?
#
loop_
_entity_poly.entity_id
_entity_poly.type
_entity_poly.pdbx_seq_one_letter_code
_entity_poly.pdbx_strand_id
1 'polypeptide(L)'
;MNSLAVEAHATAIDDAIGSVGSAAAAGDRPSGLCDACDTDADRFARRVADACSVEIDVDARHGADDDAPLVGAASIVAKVDRDAHIAALADEYGPIGSGYPGDSTTREFLASYVDEHSSLPPFARESWSTCEDALAAAEQTGLEQF
;
A
#
# COMPACT_ATOMS: atom_id res chain seq x y z
N MET A 1 -5.93 -6.36 5.35
CA MET A 1 -5.34 -5.13 4.78
C MET A 1 -5.60 -3.90 5.63
N ASN A 2 -6.83 -3.70 6.13
CA ASN A 2 -7.21 -2.43 6.78
C ASN A 2 -6.44 -2.08 8.06
N SER A 3 -5.97 -3.05 8.85
CA SER A 3 -5.16 -2.75 10.04
C SER A 3 -3.76 -2.22 9.70
N LEU A 4 -3.07 -2.82 8.72
CA LEU A 4 -1.76 -2.34 8.26
C LEU A 4 -1.84 -0.90 7.71
N ALA A 5 -2.91 -0.59 6.97
CA ALA A 5 -3.11 0.76 6.46
C ALA A 5 -3.32 1.78 7.58
N VAL A 6 -4.11 1.42 8.60
CA VAL A 6 -4.31 2.26 9.80
C VAL A 6 -3.00 2.51 10.53
N GLU A 7 -2.23 1.46 10.80
CA GLU A 7 -0.94 1.54 11.51
C GLU A 7 0.09 2.38 10.73
N ALA A 8 0.14 2.23 9.40
CA ALA A 8 1.01 3.02 8.55
C ALA A 8 0.64 4.51 8.55
N HIS A 9 -0.65 4.85 8.53
CA HIS A 9 -1.10 6.25 8.64
C HIS A 9 -0.73 6.84 10.00
N ALA A 10 -0.99 6.12 11.09
CA ALA A 10 -0.65 6.57 12.43
C ALA A 10 0.86 6.81 12.60
N THR A 11 1.69 5.87 12.11
CA THR A 11 3.15 6.01 12.14
C THR A 11 3.61 7.26 11.38
N ALA A 12 3.09 7.47 10.16
CA ALA A 12 3.44 8.64 9.36
C ALA A 12 3.00 9.96 10.02
N ILE A 13 1.84 9.98 10.68
CA ILE A 13 1.34 11.13 11.45
C ILE A 13 2.25 11.41 12.65
N ASP A 14 2.60 10.38 13.43
CA ASP A 14 3.47 10.49 14.59
C ASP A 14 4.86 11.02 14.21
N ASP A 15 5.45 10.50 13.13
CA ASP A 15 6.74 10.96 12.59
C ASP A 15 6.66 12.42 12.12
N ALA A 16 5.58 12.79 11.41
CA ALA A 16 5.38 14.15 10.94
C ALA A 16 5.27 15.13 12.12
N ILE A 17 4.46 14.83 13.13
CA ILE A 17 4.30 15.67 14.33
C ILE A 17 5.61 15.76 15.12
N GLY A 18 6.33 14.64 15.27
CA GLY A 18 7.64 14.60 15.91
C GLY A 18 8.68 15.49 15.22
N SER A 19 8.64 15.55 13.89
CA SER A 19 9.59 16.32 13.08
C SER A 19 9.35 17.85 13.11
N VAL A 20 8.09 18.28 13.24
CA VAL A 20 7.72 19.70 13.25
C VAL A 20 7.97 20.34 14.62
N GLY A 21 8.03 19.53 15.69
CA GLY A 21 8.03 20.01 17.07
C GLY A 21 6.68 20.63 17.44
N SER A 22 6.32 20.64 18.72
CA SER A 22 5.08 21.27 19.17
C SER A 22 5.15 22.79 19.02
N ALA A 23 4.89 23.28 17.80
CA ALA A 23 4.57 24.67 17.51
C ALA A 23 3.07 24.97 17.76
N ALA A 24 2.32 23.99 18.27
CA ALA A 24 0.97 24.20 18.72
C ALA A 24 1.00 25.12 19.94
N ALA A 25 0.35 26.28 19.82
CA ALA A 25 0.02 27.09 20.98
C ALA A 25 -0.69 26.20 22.00
N ALA A 26 -0.38 26.38 23.29
CA ALA A 26 -0.96 25.57 24.35
C ALA A 26 -2.50 25.54 24.25
N GLY A 27 -3.06 24.43 23.75
CA GLY A 27 -4.50 24.21 23.64
C GLY A 27 -5.05 23.84 22.25
N ASP A 28 -4.29 23.98 21.16
CA ASP A 28 -4.78 23.59 19.83
C ASP A 28 -4.35 22.16 19.48
N ARG A 29 -5.32 21.29 19.19
CA ARG A 29 -5.04 19.90 18.80
C ARG A 29 -4.61 19.86 17.33
N PRO A 30 -3.58 19.07 16.97
CA PRO A 30 -3.29 18.85 15.56
C PRO A 30 -4.52 18.25 14.88
N SER A 31 -4.69 18.54 13.60
CA SER A 31 -5.73 17.94 12.77
C SER A 31 -5.17 17.47 11.44
N GLY A 32 -5.79 16.43 10.88
CA GLY A 32 -5.37 15.82 9.62
C GLY A 32 -6.57 15.34 8.80
N LEU A 33 -6.36 15.26 7.48
CA LEU A 33 -7.31 14.69 6.54
C LEU A 33 -6.66 13.50 5.82
N CYS A 34 -7.32 12.35 5.85
CA CYS A 34 -6.88 11.16 5.14
C CYS A 34 -7.77 10.87 3.91
N ASP A 35 -7.16 10.30 2.87
CA ASP A 35 -7.92 9.58 1.85
C ASP A 35 -8.28 8.19 2.39
N ALA A 36 -9.58 7.89 2.42
CA ALA A 36 -10.08 6.69 3.07
C ALA A 36 -9.88 5.45 2.18
N CYS A 37 -9.01 4.53 2.61
CA CYS A 37 -8.85 3.22 1.95
C CYS A 37 -9.78 2.13 2.51
N ASP A 38 -10.52 2.43 3.58
CA ASP A 38 -11.53 1.54 4.14
C ASP A 38 -12.91 1.81 3.49
N THR A 39 -13.74 0.78 3.39
CA THR A 39 -15.17 0.88 3.03
C THR A 39 -15.97 1.91 3.83
N ASP A 40 -15.60 2.16 5.08
CA ASP A 40 -16.23 3.13 5.99
C ASP A 40 -15.20 4.18 6.39
N ALA A 41 -15.35 5.39 5.85
CA ALA A 41 -14.42 6.49 6.05
C ALA A 41 -14.40 6.99 7.51
N ASP A 42 -15.55 7.10 8.16
CA ASP A 42 -15.65 7.52 9.56
C ASP A 42 -14.98 6.49 10.47
N ARG A 43 -15.14 5.19 10.17
CA ARG A 43 -14.42 4.13 10.88
C ARG A 43 -12.91 4.23 10.65
N PHE A 44 -12.49 4.54 9.43
CA PHE A 44 -11.07 4.71 9.11
C PHE A 44 -10.45 5.85 9.91
N ALA A 45 -11.07 7.04 9.87
CA ALA A 45 -10.61 8.21 10.61
C ALA A 45 -10.46 7.92 12.11
N ARG A 46 -11.48 7.33 12.73
CA ARG A 46 -11.44 6.93 14.15
C ARG A 46 -10.31 5.97 14.44
N ARG A 47 -10.14 4.92 13.63
CA ARG A 47 -9.09 3.93 13.84
C ARG A 47 -7.68 4.51 13.65
N VAL A 48 -7.49 5.45 12.74
CA VAL A 48 -6.22 6.15 12.54
C VAL A 48 -5.93 7.04 13.75
N ALA A 49 -6.91 7.84 14.20
CA ALA A 49 -6.76 8.67 15.40
C ALA A 49 -6.43 7.83 16.65
N ASP A 50 -7.17 6.72 16.86
CA ASP A 50 -6.96 5.81 18.00
C ASP A 50 -5.58 5.12 17.98
N ALA A 51 -4.98 4.99 16.79
CA ALA A 51 -3.67 4.35 16.62
C ALA A 51 -2.49 5.33 16.75
N CYS A 52 -2.72 6.64 16.72
CA CYS A 52 -1.68 7.64 16.89
C CYS A 52 -1.20 7.71 18.34
N SER A 53 0.07 8.04 18.56
CA SER A 53 0.64 8.22 19.89
C SER A 53 0.21 9.53 20.57
N VAL A 54 -0.35 10.46 19.80
CA VAL A 54 -0.80 11.79 20.23
C VAL A 54 -2.30 11.99 20.00
N GLU A 55 -2.94 12.83 20.82
CA GLU A 55 -4.33 13.24 20.55
C GLU A 55 -4.39 14.13 19.30
N ILE A 56 -5.05 13.66 18.25
CA ILE A 56 -5.21 14.33 16.96
C ILE A 56 -6.66 14.20 16.47
N ASP A 57 -7.16 15.26 15.82
CA ASP A 57 -8.45 15.22 15.13
C ASP A 57 -8.25 14.76 13.68
N VAL A 58 -8.72 13.56 13.35
CA VAL A 58 -8.62 12.98 11.99
C VAL A 58 -9.98 13.01 11.31
N ASP A 59 -10.04 13.59 10.11
CA ASP A 59 -11.13 13.41 9.16
C ASP A 59 -10.69 12.47 8.02
N ALA A 60 -11.62 11.76 7.40
CA ALA A 60 -11.33 10.93 6.24
C ALA A 60 -12.48 10.95 5.24
N ARG A 61 -12.12 11.02 3.95
CA ARG A 61 -13.08 11.02 2.84
C ARG A 61 -12.56 10.12 1.73
N HIS A 62 -13.46 9.44 1.02
CA HIS A 62 -13.09 8.71 -0.19
C HIS A 62 -12.73 9.69 -1.30
N GLY A 63 -11.59 9.46 -1.97
CA GLY A 63 -11.14 10.33 -3.07
C GLY A 63 -10.69 11.70 -2.57
N ALA A 64 -10.18 11.78 -1.34
CA ALA A 64 -9.77 13.07 -0.78
C ALA A 64 -8.58 13.69 -1.54
N ASP A 65 -7.80 12.89 -2.28
CA ASP A 65 -6.68 13.37 -3.07
C ASP A 65 -7.10 14.15 -4.33
N ASP A 66 -8.33 13.98 -4.81
CA ASP A 66 -8.88 14.74 -5.96
C ASP A 66 -9.21 16.20 -5.59
N ASP A 67 -9.73 16.41 -4.37
CA ASP A 67 -10.31 17.70 -3.96
C ASP A 67 -9.45 18.47 -2.92
N ALA A 68 -8.59 17.78 -2.16
CA ALA A 68 -7.78 18.41 -1.12
C ALA A 68 -6.29 18.49 -1.53
N PRO A 69 -5.74 19.69 -1.80
CA PRO A 69 -4.37 19.83 -2.33
C PRO A 69 -3.27 19.18 -1.48
N LEU A 70 -3.39 19.17 -0.16
CA LEU A 70 -2.42 18.52 0.73
C LEU A 70 -2.49 16.99 0.65
N VAL A 71 -3.68 16.43 0.51
CA VAL A 71 -3.87 14.98 0.32
C VAL A 71 -3.41 14.58 -1.08
N GLY A 72 -3.71 15.39 -2.09
CA GLY A 72 -3.18 15.25 -3.45
C GLY A 72 -1.65 15.25 -3.48
N ALA A 73 -1.00 16.16 -2.73
CA ALA A 73 0.45 16.17 -2.60
C ALA A 73 0.99 14.90 -1.93
N ALA A 74 0.36 14.42 -0.84
CA ALA A 74 0.72 13.16 -0.20
C ALA A 74 0.56 11.95 -1.15
N SER A 75 -0.51 11.94 -1.95
CA SER A 75 -0.80 10.94 -2.97
C SER A 75 0.29 10.91 -4.06
N ILE A 76 0.76 12.08 -4.51
CA ILE A 76 1.87 12.19 -5.47
C ILE A 76 3.16 11.63 -4.88
N VAL A 77 3.55 12.02 -3.66
CA VAL A 77 4.76 11.53 -2.99
C VAL A 77 4.72 10.00 -2.90
N ALA A 78 3.61 9.44 -2.41
CA ALA A 78 3.44 7.99 -2.28
C ALA A 78 3.55 7.25 -3.62
N LYS A 79 2.94 7.79 -4.69
CA LYS A 79 2.97 7.19 -6.03
C LYS A 79 4.37 7.25 -6.65
N VAL A 80 5.08 8.37 -6.49
CA VAL A 80 6.46 8.53 -7.00
C VAL A 80 7.40 7.53 -6.32
N ASP A 81 7.32 7.40 -4.99
CA ASP A 81 8.16 6.44 -4.25
C ASP A 81 7.84 4.99 -4.63
N ARG A 82 6.55 4.67 -4.80
CA ARG A 82 6.10 3.35 -5.29
C ARG A 82 6.68 3.04 -6.66
N ASP A 83 6.55 3.96 -7.61
CA ASP A 83 6.98 3.73 -8.99
C ASP A 83 8.51 3.60 -9.08
N ALA A 84 9.25 4.36 -8.27
CA ALA A 84 10.69 4.20 -8.12
C ALA A 84 11.07 2.80 -7.57
N HIS A 85 10.32 2.30 -6.58
CA HIS A 85 10.54 0.96 -6.03
C HIS A 85 10.27 -0.15 -7.06
N ILE A 86 9.18 -0.03 -7.83
CA ILE A 86 8.86 -0.98 -8.92
C ILE A 86 9.95 -0.95 -10.00
N ALA A 87 10.46 0.24 -10.36
CA ALA A 87 11.56 0.37 -11.31
C ALA A 87 12.84 -0.33 -10.81
N ALA A 88 13.19 -0.17 -9.54
CA ALA A 88 14.35 -0.84 -8.95
C ALA A 88 14.22 -2.37 -8.96
N LEU A 89 13.01 -2.90 -8.70
CA LEU A 89 12.74 -4.33 -8.84
C LEU A 89 12.85 -4.78 -10.31
N ALA A 90 12.40 -3.96 -11.26
CA ALA A 90 12.50 -4.28 -12.68
C ALA A 90 13.95 -4.30 -13.18
N ASP A 91 14.84 -3.49 -12.60
CA ASP A 91 16.28 -3.52 -12.90
C ASP A 91 16.92 -4.85 -12.46
N GLU A 92 16.42 -5.47 -11.39
CA GLU A 92 16.95 -6.74 -10.85
C GLU A 92 16.29 -7.98 -11.50
N TYR A 93 14.97 -7.96 -11.69
CA TYR A 93 14.18 -9.12 -12.10
C TYR A 93 13.69 -9.06 -13.55
N GLY A 94 14.00 -7.99 -14.28
CA GLY A 94 13.47 -7.75 -15.62
C GLY A 94 12.05 -7.15 -15.61
N PRO A 95 11.32 -7.17 -16.73
CA PRO A 95 10.02 -6.51 -16.83
C PRO A 95 8.94 -7.21 -15.97
N ILE A 96 8.73 -6.70 -14.75
CA ILE A 96 7.70 -7.21 -13.81
C ILE A 96 6.31 -6.58 -14.01
N GLY A 97 6.22 -5.56 -14.87
CA GLY A 97 5.00 -4.78 -15.10
C GLY A 97 4.65 -3.85 -13.93
N SER A 98 3.39 -3.44 -13.85
CA SER A 98 2.87 -2.49 -12.87
C SER A 98 2.68 -3.06 -11.47
N GLY A 99 2.72 -4.38 -11.32
CA GLY A 99 2.41 -5.10 -10.09
C GLY A 99 0.91 -5.28 -9.83
N TYR A 100 0.03 -4.87 -10.75
CA TYR A 100 -1.41 -5.05 -10.61
C TYR A 100 -1.92 -6.30 -11.33
N PRO A 101 -2.96 -6.96 -10.79
CA PRO A 101 -3.63 -8.08 -11.44
C PRO A 101 -4.15 -7.75 -12.83
N GLY A 102 -4.44 -6.50 -13.17
CA GLY A 102 -4.93 -6.12 -14.51
C GLY A 102 -3.85 -6.11 -15.60
N ASP A 103 -2.58 -6.19 -15.22
CA ASP A 103 -1.45 -6.06 -16.13
C ASP A 103 -0.97 -7.45 -16.59
N SER A 104 -0.97 -7.66 -17.92
CA SER A 104 -0.50 -8.92 -18.51
C SER A 104 0.97 -9.17 -18.20
N THR A 105 1.83 -8.15 -18.20
CA THR A 105 3.26 -8.30 -17.92
C THR A 105 3.48 -8.78 -16.48
N THR A 106 2.68 -8.31 -15.52
CA THR A 106 2.75 -8.79 -14.14
C THR A 106 2.31 -10.25 -14.00
N ARG A 107 1.24 -10.65 -14.70
CA ARG A 107 0.78 -12.05 -14.69
C ARG A 107 1.81 -12.99 -15.33
N GLU A 108 2.37 -12.59 -16.47
CA GLU A 108 3.39 -13.35 -17.18
C GLU A 108 4.65 -13.51 -16.33
N PHE A 109 5.12 -12.42 -15.71
CA PHE A 109 6.26 -12.46 -14.79
C PHE A 109 6.03 -13.45 -13.63
N LEU A 110 4.88 -13.38 -12.96
CA LEU A 110 4.57 -14.29 -11.85
C LEU A 110 4.52 -15.75 -12.30
N ALA A 111 3.87 -16.04 -13.43
CA ALA A 111 3.76 -17.39 -13.96
C ALA A 111 5.15 -17.96 -14.31
N SER A 112 5.97 -17.20 -15.03
CA SER A 112 7.33 -17.62 -15.39
C SER A 112 8.24 -17.79 -14.17
N TYR A 113 8.15 -16.88 -13.20
CA TYR A 113 8.96 -16.98 -11.99
C TYR A 113 8.62 -18.23 -11.19
N VAL A 114 7.33 -18.53 -11.01
CA VAL A 114 6.86 -19.73 -10.30
C VAL A 114 7.25 -21.01 -11.03
N ASP A 115 7.15 -21.05 -12.36
CA ASP A 115 7.58 -22.20 -13.18
C ASP A 115 9.09 -22.49 -12.98
N GLU A 116 9.92 -21.44 -12.97
CA GLU A 116 11.36 -21.57 -12.83
C GLU A 116 11.81 -21.86 -11.38
N HIS A 117 11.17 -21.25 -10.38
CA HIS A 117 11.63 -21.26 -8.99
C HIS A 117 10.77 -22.11 -8.05
N SER A 118 9.65 -22.67 -8.54
CA SER A 118 8.65 -23.39 -7.74
C SER A 118 8.17 -22.61 -6.50
N SER A 119 8.26 -21.28 -6.55
CA SER A 119 7.93 -20.36 -5.45
C SER A 119 7.67 -18.97 -6.00
N LEU A 120 7.00 -18.13 -5.21
CA LEU A 120 6.77 -16.73 -5.57
C LEU A 120 8.03 -15.89 -5.37
N PRO A 121 8.20 -14.77 -6.11
CA PRO A 121 9.28 -13.83 -5.83
C PRO A 121 9.10 -13.22 -4.43
N PRO A 122 10.18 -12.90 -3.71
CA PRO A 122 10.13 -12.53 -2.29
C PRO A 122 9.35 -11.24 -2.01
N PHE A 123 9.12 -10.40 -3.02
CA PHE A 123 8.33 -9.18 -2.94
C PHE A 123 6.86 -9.36 -3.35
N ALA A 124 6.46 -10.56 -3.81
CA ALA A 124 5.07 -10.85 -4.11
C ALA A 124 4.22 -10.95 -2.84
N ARG A 125 2.95 -10.59 -2.97
CA ARG A 125 1.98 -10.69 -1.88
C ARG A 125 1.29 -12.05 -1.98
N GLU A 126 1.75 -13.03 -1.23
CA GLU A 126 1.24 -14.42 -1.28
C GLU A 126 -0.29 -14.52 -1.17
N SER A 127 -0.90 -13.69 -0.31
CA SER A 127 -2.36 -13.64 -0.09
C SER A 127 -3.18 -13.02 -1.22
N TRP A 128 -2.56 -12.57 -2.32
CA TRP A 128 -3.29 -12.03 -3.46
C TRP A 128 -3.71 -13.16 -4.39
N SER A 129 -4.95 -13.11 -4.87
CA SER A 129 -5.50 -14.16 -5.73
C SER A 129 -4.65 -14.43 -6.96
N THR A 130 -4.03 -13.41 -7.57
CA THR A 130 -3.13 -13.60 -8.71
C THR A 130 -1.87 -14.42 -8.37
N CYS A 131 -1.38 -14.34 -7.13
CA CYS A 131 -0.27 -15.16 -6.65
C CYS A 131 -0.72 -16.59 -6.33
N GLU A 132 -1.89 -16.74 -5.68
CA GLU A 132 -2.51 -18.05 -5.42
C GLU A 132 -2.80 -18.81 -6.73
N ASP A 133 -3.36 -18.11 -7.72
CA ASP A 133 -3.68 -18.65 -9.05
C ASP A 133 -2.40 -19.11 -9.79
N ALA A 134 -1.31 -18.33 -9.70
CA ALA A 134 -0.04 -18.68 -10.33
C ALA A 134 0.58 -19.95 -9.74
N LEU A 135 0.56 -20.09 -8.41
CA LEU A 135 1.01 -21.31 -7.72
C LEU A 135 0.14 -22.52 -8.08
N ALA A 136 -1.18 -22.37 -8.03
CA ALA A 136 -2.12 -23.44 -8.35
C ALA A 136 -1.99 -23.93 -9.80
N ALA A 137 -1.74 -23.02 -10.75
CA ALA A 137 -1.53 -23.37 -12.16
C ALA A 137 -0.25 -24.20 -12.35
N ALA A 138 0.86 -23.82 -11.69
CA ALA A 138 2.12 -24.55 -11.77
C ALA A 138 2.01 -25.98 -11.19
N GLU A 139 1.28 -26.16 -10.09
CA GLU A 139 1.00 -27.49 -9.52
C GLU A 139 0.23 -28.38 -10.49
N GLN A 140 -0.78 -27.84 -11.20
CA GLN A 140 -1.57 -28.59 -12.18
C GLN A 140 -0.73 -29.03 -13.38
N THR A 141 0.09 -28.14 -13.94
CA THR A 141 1.00 -28.48 -15.05
C THR A 141 2.04 -29.51 -14.65
N GLY A 142 2.47 -29.54 -13.38
CA GLY A 142 3.33 -30.60 -12.86
C GLY A 142 2.66 -31.98 -12.86
N LEU A 143 1.37 -32.04 -12.50
CA LEU A 143 0.61 -33.30 -12.45
C LEU A 143 0.29 -33.88 -13.84
N GLU A 144 0.05 -33.04 -14.84
CA GLU A 144 -0.25 -33.48 -16.22
C GLU A 144 0.96 -34.11 -16.95
N GLN A 145 2.18 -33.94 -16.40
CA GLN A 145 3.42 -34.47 -16.97
C GLN A 145 3.79 -35.89 -16.47
N PHE A 146 2.96 -36.50 -15.62
CA PHE A 146 3.12 -37.87 -15.09
C PHE A 146 2.05 -38.83 -15.63
#